data_AF-A0A6A5EEK0-F1
#
_entry.id   AF-A0A6A5EEK0-F1
#
_cell.length_a   1.000
_cell.length_b   1.000
_cell.length_c   1.000
_cell.angle_alpha   90.00
_cell.angle_beta   90.00
_cell.angle_gamma   90.00
#
_symmetry.space_group_name_H-M   'P 1'
#
loop_
_entity.id
_entity.type
_entity.pdbx_description
1 polymer ?
#
loop_
_entity_poly.entity_id
_entity_poly.type
_entity_poly.pdbx_seq_one_letter_code
_entity_poly.pdbx_strand_id
1 'polypeptide(L)'
;MSLSLLLLLACSSHASHFFGTVMTYSPKTTNNDGSVTVVIRYKMNFHSCRDSASWTCSIGNSCGTGSAPELNKVYMESSGEWCQREGIMTQQVPSNTSFQLILDGGNWVNNIRWRAVTLVELRSRSDTGQANRSPQTTILPAVRVPSNCQRDFNLLAFDPDGDEVRCRYGNTSLSECNPCTPPSLLNLSSSCSLSVSPSSSNDQGPYAVQLVMEDFPRQTITLIQADMLWEGTTIIALSKLPVQFVLKVDPEVPSCMEGLYLPKFLPPTPANRAQLYTSVNQTLEINISAEANVSMISELLFSGPYNVNQTTSGTGRFILRWTPSKGEDGESHPICFVVQAVLSSTKYHSELRCLIVSVGNEPSSNATATATPQVPITSPATTTKTPAASNQIVIGLRVRISSLSPLSDDDIRNIVIQQLKDELERRGIPLNFTLSSVGRV
;
A
#
# COMPACT_ATOMS: atom_id res chain seq x y z
N MET A 1 -55.22 -26.67 -27.04
CA MET A 1 -53.82 -26.74 -26.58
C MET A 1 -53.55 -25.51 -25.72
N SER A 2 -53.31 -25.70 -24.43
CA SER A 2 -53.07 -24.60 -23.48
C SER A 2 -51.57 -24.29 -23.44
N LEU A 3 -51.21 -23.07 -23.80
CA LEU A 3 -49.82 -22.59 -23.77
C LEU A 3 -49.57 -21.97 -22.38
N SER A 4 -48.95 -22.74 -21.49
CA SER A 4 -48.50 -22.22 -20.19
C SER A 4 -47.25 -21.37 -20.40
N LEU A 5 -47.43 -20.05 -20.37
CA LEU A 5 -46.36 -19.07 -20.34
C LEU A 5 -45.75 -19.06 -18.93
N LEU A 6 -44.64 -19.77 -18.76
CA LEU A 6 -43.85 -19.74 -17.52
C LEU A 6 -43.09 -18.41 -17.48
N LEU A 7 -43.68 -17.37 -16.85
CA LEU A 7 -42.93 -16.17 -16.47
C LEU A 7 -41.97 -16.54 -15.34
N LEU A 8 -40.73 -16.89 -15.71
CA LEU A 8 -39.59 -16.90 -14.81
C LEU A 8 -39.31 -15.45 -14.41
N LEU A 9 -39.87 -15.03 -13.27
CA LEU A 9 -39.36 -13.90 -12.51
C LEU A 9 -37.94 -14.28 -12.05
N ALA A 10 -36.96 -14.01 -12.91
CA ALA A 10 -35.57 -13.94 -12.49
C ALA A 10 -35.48 -12.75 -11.52
N CYS A 11 -35.61 -13.02 -10.22
CA CYS A 11 -35.10 -12.12 -9.20
C CYS A 11 -33.59 -12.02 -9.46
N SER A 12 -33.19 -11.00 -10.20
CA SER A 12 -31.83 -10.49 -10.20
C SER A 12 -31.49 -10.20 -8.75
N SER A 13 -30.72 -11.09 -8.14
CA SER A 13 -30.27 -10.92 -6.77
C SER A 13 -29.50 -9.60 -6.71
N HIS A 14 -30.07 -8.62 -6.02
CA HIS A 14 -29.51 -7.29 -5.90
C HIS A 14 -28.02 -7.39 -5.52
N ALA A 15 -27.17 -6.72 -6.30
CA ALA A 15 -25.78 -6.48 -5.92
C ALA A 15 -25.79 -5.95 -4.49
N SER A 16 -24.97 -6.56 -3.64
CA SER A 16 -24.95 -6.13 -2.27
C SER A 16 -24.33 -4.75 -2.12
N HIS A 17 -24.48 -4.19 -0.93
CA HIS A 17 -23.83 -2.98 -0.51
C HIS A 17 -22.30 -3.14 -0.31
N PHE A 18 -21.64 -4.29 -0.47
CA PHE A 18 -20.20 -4.43 -0.21
C PHE A 18 -19.32 -4.01 -1.39
N PHE A 19 -18.15 -3.44 -1.07
CA PHE A 19 -17.17 -2.94 -2.03
C PHE A 19 -15.76 -3.49 -1.78
N GLY A 20 -15.58 -4.42 -0.84
CA GLY A 20 -14.29 -5.03 -0.57
C GLY A 20 -13.73 -4.77 0.83
N THR A 21 -12.55 -5.30 1.07
CA THR A 21 -11.85 -5.21 2.34
C THR A 21 -10.35 -5.39 2.17
N VAL A 22 -9.59 -4.83 3.10
CA VAL A 22 -8.17 -5.10 3.32
C VAL A 22 -7.98 -5.28 4.81
N MET A 23 -7.13 -6.20 5.24
CA MET A 23 -6.77 -6.37 6.65
C MET A 23 -5.26 -6.49 6.79
N THR A 24 -4.69 -5.81 7.78
CA THR A 24 -3.30 -5.93 8.21
C THR A 24 -3.26 -6.14 9.72
N TYR A 25 -2.14 -6.66 10.23
CA TYR A 25 -1.96 -6.84 11.66
C TYR A 25 -0.54 -6.46 12.10
N SER A 26 -0.44 -5.96 13.33
CA SER A 26 0.80 -5.55 13.99
C SER A 26 0.86 -6.14 15.39
N PRO A 27 1.77 -7.08 15.68
CA PRO A 27 2.07 -7.50 17.04
C PRO A 27 2.61 -6.30 17.84
N LYS A 28 2.22 -6.17 19.12
CA LYS A 28 2.63 -5.06 19.99
C LYS A 28 3.48 -5.51 21.17
N THR A 29 2.94 -6.37 22.03
CA THR A 29 3.62 -6.76 23.27
C THR A 29 3.34 -8.22 23.55
N THR A 30 4.40 -8.98 23.79
CA THR A 30 4.33 -10.32 24.36
C THR A 30 4.40 -10.19 25.87
N ASN A 31 3.36 -10.63 26.57
CA ASN A 31 3.28 -10.59 28.01
C ASN A 31 4.06 -11.76 28.64
N ASN A 32 4.35 -11.64 29.93
CA ASN A 32 5.13 -12.66 30.67
C ASN A 32 4.45 -14.04 30.72
N ASP A 33 3.12 -14.08 30.56
CA ASP A 33 2.33 -15.31 30.51
C ASP A 33 2.33 -15.98 29.12
N GLY A 34 3.05 -15.40 28.15
CA GLY A 34 3.10 -15.88 26.75
C GLY A 34 1.98 -15.34 25.86
N SER A 35 1.01 -14.60 26.41
CA SER A 35 -0.03 -13.96 25.61
C SER A 35 0.53 -12.83 24.76
N VAL A 36 -0.01 -12.62 23.56
CA VAL A 36 0.45 -11.60 22.63
C VAL A 36 -0.68 -10.60 22.38
N THR A 37 -0.38 -9.32 22.57
CA THR A 37 -1.26 -8.22 22.14
C THR A 37 -1.01 -7.94 20.66
N VAL A 38 -2.06 -8.02 19.85
CA VAL A 38 -2.03 -7.75 18.41
C VAL A 38 -3.06 -6.69 18.08
N VAL A 39 -2.64 -5.68 17.32
CA VAL A 39 -3.54 -4.68 16.74
C VAL A 39 -3.84 -5.10 15.32
N ILE A 40 -5.12 -5.26 15.01
CA ILE A 40 -5.60 -5.58 13.67
C ILE A 40 -6.28 -4.34 13.11
N ARG A 41 -5.85 -3.91 11.92
CA ARG A 41 -6.44 -2.80 11.19
C ARG A 41 -7.05 -3.33 9.90
N TYR A 42 -8.25 -2.87 9.58
CA TYR A 42 -8.92 -3.31 8.36
C TYR A 42 -9.76 -2.20 7.74
N LYS A 43 -9.93 -2.25 6.43
CA LYS A 43 -10.86 -1.41 5.69
C LYS A 43 -12.15 -2.18 5.46
N MET A 44 -13.29 -1.59 5.79
CA MET A 44 -14.60 -2.08 5.40
C MET A 44 -15.24 -1.13 4.41
N ASN A 45 -15.49 -1.65 3.22
CA ASN A 45 -15.96 -0.87 2.10
C ASN A 45 -17.40 -1.29 1.81
N PHE A 46 -18.32 -0.33 1.89
CA PHE A 46 -19.73 -0.55 1.61
C PHE A 46 -20.31 0.61 0.81
N HIS A 47 -21.56 0.52 0.37
CA HIS A 47 -22.30 1.64 -0.19
C HIS A 47 -22.57 2.69 0.90
N SER A 48 -22.95 2.25 2.10
CA SER A 48 -23.23 3.13 3.24
C SER A 48 -22.26 2.91 4.40
N CYS A 49 -21.85 3.98 5.07
CA CYS A 49 -21.09 3.88 6.33
C CYS A 49 -21.90 3.27 7.48
N ARG A 50 -23.20 3.02 7.29
CA ARG A 50 -24.07 2.37 8.28
C ARG A 50 -24.00 0.85 8.20
N ASP A 51 -23.66 0.31 7.04
CA ASP A 51 -23.57 -1.14 6.84
C ASP A 51 -22.33 -1.67 7.54
N SER A 52 -22.38 -2.88 8.09
CA SER A 52 -21.26 -3.50 8.78
C SER A 52 -21.23 -5.01 8.55
N ALA A 53 -20.02 -5.55 8.56
CA ALA A 53 -19.77 -6.97 8.71
C ALA A 53 -18.75 -7.19 9.84
N SER A 54 -18.66 -8.41 10.34
CA SER A 54 -17.79 -8.74 11.45
C SER A 54 -16.79 -9.80 11.03
N TRP A 55 -15.53 -9.57 11.39
CA TRP A 55 -14.51 -10.60 11.33
C TRP A 55 -14.73 -11.59 12.45
N THR A 56 -14.68 -12.88 12.10
CA THR A 56 -14.87 -13.98 13.04
C THR A 56 -13.60 -14.83 13.10
N CYS A 57 -13.36 -15.45 14.24
CA CYS A 57 -12.28 -16.41 14.38
C CYS A 57 -12.64 -17.70 13.64
N SER A 58 -11.72 -18.24 12.85
CA SER A 58 -11.93 -19.54 12.21
C SER A 58 -12.13 -20.65 13.25
N ILE A 59 -12.98 -21.63 12.93
CA ILE A 59 -13.30 -22.74 13.83
C ILE A 59 -12.02 -23.51 14.17
N GLY A 60 -11.81 -23.77 15.47
CA GLY A 60 -10.64 -24.48 15.98
C GLY A 60 -9.42 -23.59 16.25
N ASN A 61 -9.47 -22.30 15.90
CA ASN A 61 -8.44 -21.34 16.26
C ASN A 61 -8.78 -20.60 17.55
N SER A 62 -7.75 -20.04 18.20
CA SER A 62 -7.90 -19.16 19.35
C SER A 62 -7.42 -17.75 19.01
N CYS A 63 -8.34 -16.92 18.52
CA CYS A 63 -8.06 -15.53 18.14
C CYS A 63 -8.07 -14.56 19.34
N GLY A 64 -8.14 -15.07 20.56
CA GLY A 64 -8.03 -14.29 21.78
C GLY A 64 -9.30 -13.59 22.21
N THR A 65 -9.15 -12.76 23.25
CA THR A 65 -10.18 -11.83 23.72
C THR A 65 -9.74 -10.41 23.43
N GLY A 66 -10.65 -9.55 22.99
CA GLY A 66 -10.30 -8.21 22.54
C GLY A 66 -11.39 -7.18 22.75
N SER A 67 -11.03 -5.93 22.48
CA SER A 67 -11.98 -4.83 22.46
C SER A 67 -12.96 -5.01 21.30
N ALA A 68 -14.17 -4.44 21.44
CA ALA A 68 -15.01 -4.21 20.27
C ALA A 68 -14.22 -3.39 19.23
N PRO A 69 -14.37 -3.68 17.92
CA PRO A 69 -13.67 -2.93 16.89
C PRO A 69 -14.14 -1.47 16.90
N GLU A 70 -13.19 -0.54 16.92
CA GLU A 70 -13.46 0.87 16.70
C GLU A 70 -13.63 1.10 15.20
N LEU A 71 -14.83 1.51 14.78
CA LEU A 71 -15.17 1.72 13.37
C LEU A 71 -15.26 3.22 13.05
N ASN A 72 -14.27 3.74 12.34
CA ASN A 72 -14.18 5.15 11.98
C ASN A 72 -14.33 5.36 10.49
N LYS A 73 -15.05 6.41 10.08
CA LYS A 73 -15.16 6.78 8.66
C LYS A 73 -13.81 7.31 8.15
N VAL A 74 -13.31 6.71 7.08
CA VAL A 74 -12.14 7.22 6.34
C VAL A 74 -12.61 8.23 5.31
N TYR A 75 -13.50 7.80 4.41
CA TYR A 75 -14.03 8.65 3.35
C TYR A 75 -15.40 8.14 2.87
N MET A 76 -16.22 9.06 2.38
CA MET A 76 -17.47 8.76 1.69
C MET A 76 -17.46 9.54 0.39
N GLU A 77 -17.55 8.83 -0.73
CA GLU A 77 -17.52 9.44 -2.05
C GLU A 77 -18.69 10.41 -2.20
N SER A 78 -18.45 11.56 -2.84
CA SER A 78 -19.38 12.69 -2.78
C SER A 78 -20.80 12.41 -3.33
N SER A 79 -20.93 11.49 -4.28
CA SER A 79 -22.22 11.05 -4.82
C SER A 79 -22.90 9.95 -4.00
N GLY A 80 -22.23 9.47 -2.95
CA GLY A 80 -22.71 8.39 -2.09
C GLY A 80 -22.54 7.00 -2.70
N GLU A 81 -21.66 6.85 -3.70
CA GLU A 81 -21.45 5.58 -4.39
C GLU A 81 -20.86 4.49 -3.48
N TRP A 82 -19.97 4.90 -2.57
CA TRP A 82 -19.36 4.05 -1.56
C TRP A 82 -18.92 4.87 -0.34
N CYS A 83 -18.75 4.16 0.76
CA CYS A 83 -18.11 4.61 1.99
C CYS A 83 -17.07 3.59 2.45
N GLN A 84 -15.91 4.09 2.86
CA GLN A 84 -14.88 3.32 3.54
C GLN A 84 -14.85 3.68 5.02
N ARG A 85 -14.84 2.66 5.87
CA ARG A 85 -14.49 2.76 7.29
C ARG A 85 -13.22 1.99 7.59
N GLU A 86 -12.44 2.48 8.54
CA GLU A 86 -11.35 1.74 9.18
C GLU A 86 -11.86 1.11 10.46
N GLY A 87 -11.63 -0.19 10.60
CA GLY A 87 -11.77 -0.91 11.84
C GLY A 87 -10.41 -1.08 12.51
N ILE A 88 -10.32 -0.74 13.79
CA ILE A 88 -9.16 -1.03 14.63
C ILE A 88 -9.63 -1.90 15.78
N MET A 89 -9.04 -3.08 15.93
CA MET A 89 -9.30 -3.96 17.07
C MET A 89 -8.01 -4.43 17.71
N THR A 90 -8.00 -4.47 19.03
CA THR A 90 -6.90 -5.01 19.82
C THR A 90 -7.32 -6.35 20.37
N GLN A 91 -6.57 -7.39 20.02
CA GLN A 91 -6.78 -8.75 20.50
C GLN A 91 -5.63 -9.16 21.41
N GLN A 92 -5.94 -9.77 22.54
CA GLN A 92 -4.97 -10.47 23.37
C GLN A 92 -5.16 -11.97 23.12
N VAL A 93 -4.22 -12.56 22.39
CA VAL A 93 -4.22 -13.99 22.06
C VAL A 93 -3.40 -14.77 23.09
N PRO A 94 -3.78 -16.01 23.42
CA PRO A 94 -3.15 -16.76 24.52
C PRO A 94 -1.71 -17.18 24.24
N SER A 95 -1.30 -17.20 22.98
CA SER A 95 0.05 -17.57 22.55
C SER A 95 0.38 -16.88 21.22
N ASN A 96 1.63 -17.01 20.79
CA ASN A 96 2.06 -16.58 19.46
C ASN A 96 1.77 -17.61 18.35
N THR A 97 0.81 -18.54 18.57
CA THR A 97 0.38 -19.48 17.52
C THR A 97 -0.32 -18.72 16.41
N SER A 98 -0.10 -19.14 15.17
CA SER A 98 -0.84 -18.61 14.04
C SER A 98 -2.34 -18.92 14.14
N PHE A 99 -3.15 -18.03 13.60
CA PHE A 99 -4.61 -18.20 13.54
C PHE A 99 -5.17 -17.50 12.30
N GLN A 100 -6.44 -17.79 12.01
CA GLN A 100 -7.16 -17.21 10.89
C GLN A 100 -8.38 -16.42 11.33
N LEU A 101 -8.55 -15.25 10.72
CA LEU A 101 -9.76 -14.44 10.77
C LEU A 101 -10.49 -14.54 9.45
N ILE A 102 -11.81 -14.59 9.53
CA ILE A 102 -12.69 -14.79 8.39
C ILE A 102 -13.71 -13.66 8.35
N LEU A 103 -13.86 -13.06 7.17
CA LEU A 103 -15.00 -12.22 6.83
C LEU A 103 -15.83 -12.95 5.79
N ASP A 104 -17.12 -13.09 6.02
CA ASP A 104 -18.03 -13.68 5.07
C ASP A 104 -19.41 -13.02 5.13
N GLY A 105 -20.21 -13.24 4.09
CA GLY A 105 -21.58 -12.75 4.09
C GLY A 105 -22.30 -12.92 2.77
N GLY A 106 -22.98 -11.84 2.36
CA GLY A 106 -23.97 -11.85 1.29
C GLY A 106 -23.35 -11.91 -0.11
N ASN A 107 -24.20 -11.65 -1.09
CA ASN A 107 -23.78 -11.41 -2.47
C ASN A 107 -22.81 -10.22 -2.52
N TRP A 108 -22.11 -10.02 -3.62
CA TRP A 108 -21.18 -8.91 -3.83
C TRP A 108 -21.42 -8.32 -5.22
N VAL A 109 -20.83 -8.92 -6.26
CA VAL A 109 -20.94 -8.53 -7.68
C VAL A 109 -21.16 -9.78 -8.53
N ASN A 110 -22.09 -9.76 -9.49
CA ASN A 110 -22.29 -10.83 -10.49
C ASN A 110 -22.30 -12.27 -9.92
N ASN A 111 -23.10 -12.51 -8.88
CA ASN A 111 -23.23 -13.78 -8.14
C ASN A 111 -22.02 -14.20 -7.29
N ILE A 112 -20.99 -13.37 -7.19
CA ILE A 112 -19.91 -13.54 -6.21
C ILE A 112 -20.47 -13.20 -4.84
N ARG A 113 -20.10 -13.96 -3.81
CA ARG A 113 -20.34 -13.66 -2.41
C ARG A 113 -19.05 -13.19 -1.77
N TRP A 114 -19.12 -12.19 -0.89
CA TRP A 114 -17.90 -11.78 -0.22
C TRP A 114 -17.48 -12.82 0.80
N ARG A 115 -16.20 -13.16 0.73
CA ARG A 115 -15.49 -14.11 1.59
C ARG A 115 -14.04 -13.66 1.56
N ALA A 116 -13.42 -13.51 2.71
CA ALA A 116 -12.04 -13.09 2.85
C ALA A 116 -11.43 -13.80 4.06
N VAL A 117 -10.18 -14.21 3.94
CA VAL A 117 -9.45 -14.93 4.99
C VAL A 117 -8.11 -14.24 5.22
N THR A 118 -7.82 -13.96 6.49
CA THR A 118 -6.53 -13.44 6.94
C THR A 118 -5.83 -14.52 7.74
N LEU A 119 -4.62 -14.90 7.34
CA LEU A 119 -3.71 -15.71 8.15
C LEU A 119 -2.79 -14.78 8.94
N VAL A 120 -2.87 -14.87 10.26
CA VAL A 120 -2.02 -14.15 11.21
C VAL A 120 -0.93 -15.10 11.70
N GLU A 121 0.32 -14.74 11.48
CA GLU A 121 1.50 -15.41 12.02
C GLU A 121 2.16 -14.51 13.07
N LEU A 122 2.35 -15.03 14.28
CA LEU A 122 2.87 -14.26 15.41
C LEU A 122 4.17 -14.83 15.98
N ARG A 123 4.63 -15.98 15.47
CA ARG A 123 5.87 -16.58 15.94
C ARG A 123 7.03 -15.62 15.77
N SER A 124 7.92 -15.63 16.76
CA SER A 124 9.10 -14.77 16.75
C SER A 124 10.07 -15.28 15.70
N ARG A 125 10.62 -14.36 14.92
CA ARG A 125 11.53 -14.69 13.82
C ARG A 125 12.98 -14.61 14.29
N SER A 126 13.83 -15.53 13.82
CA SER A 126 15.25 -15.54 14.15
C SER A 126 16.05 -14.40 13.52
N ASP A 127 15.57 -13.82 12.42
CA ASP A 127 16.25 -12.77 11.66
C ASP A 127 16.00 -11.37 12.21
N THR A 128 14.77 -11.07 12.64
CA THR A 128 14.40 -9.77 13.23
C THR A 128 14.41 -9.78 14.75
N GLY A 129 14.34 -10.97 15.38
CA GLY A 129 14.14 -11.12 16.81
C GLY A 129 12.76 -10.67 17.31
N GLN A 130 11.84 -10.35 16.39
CA GLN A 130 10.49 -9.86 16.67
C GLN A 130 9.44 -10.83 16.11
N ALA A 131 8.19 -10.70 16.55
CA ALA A 131 7.05 -11.39 15.94
C ALA A 131 6.85 -10.92 14.50
N ASN A 132 6.39 -11.82 13.62
CA ASN A 132 6.10 -11.47 12.23
C ASN A 132 5.07 -10.34 12.13
N ARG A 133 5.36 -9.31 11.35
CA ARG A 133 4.41 -8.27 10.96
C ARG A 133 3.85 -8.62 9.59
N SER A 134 2.59 -8.26 9.35
CA SER A 134 1.96 -8.56 8.08
C SER A 134 2.48 -7.64 6.97
N PRO A 135 2.39 -8.06 5.69
CA PRO A 135 2.56 -7.12 4.59
C PRO A 135 1.53 -6.00 4.69
N GLN A 136 1.83 -4.85 4.12
CA GLN A 136 1.04 -3.63 4.30
C GLN A 136 0.56 -3.10 2.95
N THR A 137 -0.72 -2.76 2.90
CA THR A 137 -1.37 -2.11 1.76
C THR A 137 -2.67 -1.45 2.20
N THR A 138 -3.23 -0.61 1.33
CA THR A 138 -4.62 -0.15 1.42
C THR A 138 -5.13 0.09 0.01
N ILE A 139 -6.45 0.16 -0.17
CA ILE A 139 -7.05 0.40 -1.48
C ILE A 139 -8.39 1.12 -1.31
N LEU A 140 -8.75 1.90 -2.33
CA LEU A 140 -10.08 2.49 -2.39
C LEU A 140 -11.16 1.40 -2.59
N PRO A 141 -12.39 1.61 -2.09
CA PRO A 141 -13.53 0.72 -2.33
C PRO A 141 -13.77 0.39 -3.80
N ALA A 142 -13.61 1.39 -4.66
CA ALA A 142 -13.73 1.23 -6.09
C ALA A 142 -12.67 2.05 -6.84
N VAL A 143 -12.10 1.44 -7.86
CA VAL A 143 -11.28 2.10 -8.89
C VAL A 143 -11.92 1.88 -10.26
N ARG A 144 -11.68 2.78 -11.20
CA ARG A 144 -12.40 2.80 -12.48
C ARG A 144 -11.46 2.95 -13.68
N VAL A 145 -11.85 2.36 -14.81
CA VAL A 145 -11.12 2.44 -16.08
C VAL A 145 -12.09 2.38 -17.26
N PRO A 146 -11.99 3.27 -18.27
CA PRO A 146 -12.77 3.15 -19.51
C PRO A 146 -12.42 1.87 -20.28
N SER A 147 -13.39 1.22 -20.90
CA SER A 147 -13.22 -0.10 -21.53
C SER A 147 -12.17 -0.13 -22.64
N ASN A 148 -11.98 0.98 -23.36
CA ASN A 148 -10.99 1.11 -24.44
C ASN A 148 -9.59 1.52 -23.95
N CYS A 149 -9.38 1.70 -22.65
CA CYS A 149 -8.10 2.11 -22.09
C CYS A 149 -7.39 0.96 -21.38
N GLN A 150 -6.14 0.71 -21.76
CA GLN A 150 -5.26 -0.13 -20.95
C GLN A 150 -4.92 0.60 -19.65
N ARG A 151 -4.94 -0.12 -18.53
CA ARG A 151 -4.56 0.43 -17.23
C ARG A 151 -3.89 -0.61 -16.36
N ASP A 152 -2.75 -0.24 -15.79
CA ASP A 152 -2.05 -1.05 -14.80
C ASP A 152 -2.22 -0.42 -13.41
N PHE A 153 -2.81 -1.17 -12.49
CA PHE A 153 -2.92 -0.82 -11.08
C PHE A 153 -1.73 -1.44 -10.33
N ASN A 154 -0.67 -0.63 -10.17
CA ASN A 154 0.49 -1.00 -9.38
C ASN A 154 0.19 -0.85 -7.89
N LEU A 155 -0.46 -1.86 -7.31
CA LEU A 155 -0.84 -1.87 -5.91
C LEU A 155 0.40 -1.66 -5.02
N LEU A 156 0.23 -0.93 -3.92
CA LEU A 156 1.26 -0.83 -2.91
C LEU A 156 1.35 -2.16 -2.19
N ALA A 157 2.56 -2.69 -2.08
CA ALA A 157 2.84 -3.95 -1.42
C ALA A 157 4.25 -3.83 -0.84
N PHE A 158 4.36 -3.88 0.48
CA PHE A 158 5.63 -3.87 1.18
C PHE A 158 5.47 -4.60 2.50
N ASP A 159 6.57 -5.11 3.03
CA ASP A 159 6.59 -5.78 4.31
C ASP A 159 7.53 -5.06 5.29
N PRO A 160 7.07 -4.69 6.50
CA PRO A 160 7.89 -3.99 7.49
C PRO A 160 9.11 -4.77 8.00
N ASP A 161 9.11 -6.11 7.90
CA ASP A 161 10.22 -6.98 8.28
C ASP A 161 11.21 -7.20 7.11
N GLY A 162 10.91 -6.63 5.93
CA GLY A 162 11.78 -6.68 4.76
C GLY A 162 11.54 -7.89 3.86
N ASP A 163 10.44 -8.62 4.08
CA ASP A 163 10.08 -9.79 3.29
C ASP A 163 9.78 -9.48 1.82
N GLU A 164 9.82 -10.52 1.00
CA GLU A 164 9.30 -10.44 -0.36
C GLU A 164 7.77 -10.55 -0.32
N VAL A 165 7.08 -9.53 -0.82
CA VAL A 165 5.61 -9.57 -0.92
C VAL A 165 5.20 -10.01 -2.30
N ARG A 166 4.31 -11.01 -2.37
CA ARG A 166 3.73 -11.50 -3.62
C ARG A 166 2.21 -11.44 -3.57
N CYS A 167 1.59 -11.30 -4.74
CA CYS A 167 0.14 -11.34 -4.89
C CYS A 167 -0.30 -12.48 -5.80
N ARG A 168 -1.48 -13.03 -5.50
CA ARG A 168 -2.19 -13.99 -6.34
C ARG A 168 -3.69 -13.79 -6.21
N TYR A 169 -4.46 -14.35 -7.13
CA TYR A 169 -5.89 -14.50 -6.93
C TYR A 169 -6.17 -15.46 -5.77
N GLY A 170 -7.31 -15.26 -5.09
CA GLY A 170 -7.72 -16.16 -4.03
C GLY A 170 -8.02 -17.57 -4.54
N ASN A 171 -8.00 -18.53 -3.63
CA ASN A 171 -8.14 -19.95 -3.94
C ASN A 171 -9.39 -20.54 -3.27
N THR A 172 -10.28 -21.12 -4.10
CA THR A 172 -11.55 -21.71 -3.63
C THR A 172 -11.30 -22.85 -2.63
N SER A 173 -10.26 -23.68 -2.85
CA SER A 173 -9.91 -24.78 -1.96
C SER A 173 -9.43 -24.32 -0.58
N LEU A 174 -8.96 -23.07 -0.48
CA LEU A 174 -8.57 -22.42 0.77
C LEU A 174 -9.67 -21.55 1.35
N SER A 175 -10.85 -21.50 0.72
CA SER A 175 -12.00 -20.69 1.15
C SER A 175 -11.69 -19.19 1.27
N GLU A 176 -10.75 -18.69 0.47
CA GLU A 176 -10.29 -17.29 0.50
C GLU A 176 -11.26 -16.32 -0.20
N CYS A 177 -12.19 -16.85 -1.00
CA CYS A 177 -13.23 -16.14 -1.78
C CYS A 177 -14.36 -17.11 -2.17
N ASN A 178 -15.47 -16.61 -2.73
CA ASN A 178 -16.61 -17.45 -3.09
C ASN A 178 -17.46 -16.90 -4.27
N PRO A 179 -17.34 -17.43 -5.50
CA PRO A 179 -16.23 -18.22 -5.99
C PRO A 179 -14.99 -17.35 -6.21
N CYS A 180 -13.83 -18.00 -6.39
CA CYS A 180 -12.56 -17.33 -6.62
C CYS A 180 -12.19 -17.13 -8.09
N THR A 181 -13.16 -17.18 -9.01
CA THR A 181 -12.90 -17.04 -10.43
C THR A 181 -12.45 -15.60 -10.75
N PRO A 182 -11.22 -15.39 -11.24
CA PRO A 182 -10.76 -14.05 -11.61
C PRO A 182 -11.51 -13.55 -12.85
N PRO A 183 -11.81 -12.25 -12.95
CA PRO A 183 -12.32 -11.65 -14.18
C PRO A 183 -11.37 -11.87 -15.36
N SER A 184 -11.89 -12.27 -16.52
CA SER A 184 -11.09 -12.62 -17.71
C SER A 184 -10.29 -11.46 -18.32
N LEU A 185 -10.74 -10.23 -18.11
CA LEU A 185 -10.06 -9.01 -18.59
C LEU A 185 -8.86 -8.61 -17.70
N LEU A 186 -8.67 -9.29 -16.57
CA LEU A 186 -7.64 -8.98 -15.58
C LEU A 186 -6.48 -9.95 -15.62
N ASN A 187 -5.27 -9.39 -15.63
CA ASN A 187 -4.05 -10.15 -15.46
C ASN A 187 -3.28 -9.61 -14.24
N LEU A 188 -2.83 -10.52 -13.38
CA LEU A 188 -2.14 -10.18 -12.14
C LEU A 188 -0.73 -10.73 -12.18
N SER A 189 0.26 -9.86 -11.97
CA SER A 189 1.63 -10.29 -11.70
C SER A 189 1.82 -10.67 -10.23
N SER A 190 2.80 -11.53 -9.97
CA SER A 190 3.22 -11.85 -8.59
C SER A 190 3.74 -10.62 -7.85
N SER A 191 4.22 -9.59 -8.53
CA SER A 191 4.67 -8.30 -7.96
C SER A 191 3.54 -7.32 -7.60
N CYS A 192 2.30 -7.82 -7.52
CA CYS A 192 1.11 -7.04 -7.17
C CYS A 192 0.77 -5.94 -8.19
N SER A 193 1.03 -6.17 -9.48
CA SER A 193 0.56 -5.30 -10.56
C SER A 193 -0.64 -5.96 -11.25
N LEU A 194 -1.79 -5.28 -11.21
CA LEU A 194 -3.02 -5.73 -11.84
C LEU A 194 -3.25 -4.97 -13.13
N SER A 195 -3.10 -5.62 -14.28
CA SER A 195 -3.33 -5.03 -15.59
C SER A 195 -4.74 -5.31 -16.10
N VAL A 196 -5.32 -4.27 -16.68
CA VAL A 196 -6.62 -4.28 -17.36
C VAL A 196 -6.36 -4.08 -18.84
N SER A 197 -6.70 -5.09 -19.63
CA SER A 197 -6.60 -4.98 -21.09
C SER A 197 -7.82 -4.24 -21.66
N PRO A 198 -7.65 -3.49 -22.76
CA PRO A 198 -8.78 -2.93 -23.49
C PRO A 198 -9.78 -4.04 -23.86
N SER A 199 -11.06 -3.74 -23.70
CA SER A 199 -12.15 -4.69 -23.79
C SER A 199 -13.33 -4.10 -24.55
N SER A 200 -14.30 -4.95 -24.90
CA SER A 200 -15.47 -4.55 -25.66
C SER A 200 -16.52 -3.88 -24.77
N SER A 201 -17.55 -3.29 -25.36
CA SER A 201 -18.67 -2.74 -24.59
C SER A 201 -19.43 -3.79 -23.77
N ASN A 202 -19.34 -5.07 -24.14
CA ASN A 202 -19.96 -6.16 -23.38
C ASN A 202 -19.23 -6.47 -22.07
N ASP A 203 -17.99 -5.98 -21.92
CA ASP A 203 -17.15 -6.18 -20.73
C ASP A 203 -17.28 -5.00 -19.75
N GLN A 204 -18.21 -4.07 -19.98
CA GLN A 204 -18.50 -2.97 -19.07
C GLN A 204 -19.20 -3.44 -17.80
N GLY A 205 -18.97 -2.72 -16.70
CA GLY A 205 -19.64 -2.95 -15.43
C GLY A 205 -18.67 -3.23 -14.27
N PRO A 206 -19.22 -3.59 -13.10
CA PRO A 206 -18.44 -3.87 -11.91
C PRO A 206 -17.84 -5.28 -11.95
N TYR A 207 -16.62 -5.40 -11.44
CA TYR A 207 -15.91 -6.66 -11.22
C TYR A 207 -15.39 -6.69 -9.78
N ALA A 208 -15.62 -7.81 -9.10
CA ALA A 208 -15.01 -8.07 -7.80
C ALA A 208 -13.56 -8.54 -7.99
N VAL A 209 -12.61 -7.74 -7.53
CA VAL A 209 -11.20 -8.10 -7.51
C VAL A 209 -10.92 -8.80 -6.17
N GLN A 210 -10.49 -10.06 -6.23
CA GLN A 210 -10.31 -10.94 -5.07
C GLN A 210 -8.86 -11.44 -5.00
N LEU A 211 -7.97 -10.65 -4.39
CA LEU A 211 -6.54 -10.99 -4.28
C LEU A 211 -6.17 -11.42 -2.87
N VAL A 212 -5.08 -12.16 -2.79
CA VAL A 212 -4.37 -12.48 -1.55
C VAL A 212 -2.94 -11.93 -1.68
N MET A 213 -2.53 -11.14 -0.70
CA MET A 213 -1.18 -10.61 -0.52
C MET A 213 -0.46 -11.44 0.54
N GLU A 214 0.73 -11.94 0.20
CA GLU A 214 1.50 -12.90 0.98
C GLU A 214 2.93 -12.38 1.16
N ASP A 215 3.51 -12.55 2.34
CA ASP A 215 4.91 -12.25 2.66
C ASP A 215 5.74 -13.56 2.69
N PHE A 216 6.98 -13.47 2.24
CA PHE A 216 7.93 -14.58 2.22
C PHE A 216 9.29 -14.10 2.74
N PRO A 217 9.89 -14.79 3.72
CA PRO A 217 11.22 -14.43 4.17
C PRO A 217 12.21 -14.56 3.01
N ARG A 218 13.22 -13.69 2.96
CA ARG A 218 14.21 -13.69 1.87
C ARG A 218 15.22 -14.83 1.95
N GLN A 219 15.29 -15.48 3.10
CA GLN A 219 16.14 -16.63 3.38
C GLN A 219 15.40 -17.56 4.34
N THR A 220 15.88 -18.79 4.52
CA THR A 220 15.34 -19.67 5.56
C THR A 220 15.56 -19.04 6.93
N ILE A 221 14.50 -19.00 7.73
CA ILE A 221 14.48 -18.48 9.10
C ILE A 221 13.90 -19.51 10.05
N THR A 222 14.18 -19.35 11.34
CA THR A 222 13.54 -20.11 12.40
C THR A 222 12.41 -19.28 13.01
N LEU A 223 11.21 -19.87 13.06
CA LEU A 223 10.05 -19.34 13.75
C LEU A 223 9.94 -20.00 15.13
N ILE A 224 9.90 -19.18 16.17
CA ILE A 224 10.03 -19.61 17.56
C ILE A 224 8.67 -19.51 18.25
N GLN A 225 8.26 -20.60 18.89
CA GLN A 225 7.05 -20.69 19.69
C GLN A 225 7.37 -21.42 21.00
N ALA A 226 7.46 -20.68 22.11
CA ALA A 226 7.98 -21.23 23.36
C ALA A 226 9.30 -21.99 23.09
N ASP A 227 9.38 -23.27 23.47
CA ASP A 227 10.56 -24.12 23.24
C ASP A 227 10.55 -24.85 21.88
N MET A 228 9.55 -24.58 21.04
CA MET A 228 9.41 -25.20 19.71
C MET A 228 10.00 -24.30 18.62
N LEU A 229 10.68 -24.95 17.67
CA LEU A 229 11.28 -24.32 16.51
C LEU A 229 10.61 -24.84 15.24
N TRP A 230 10.22 -23.91 14.37
CA TRP A 230 9.63 -24.19 13.07
C TRP A 230 10.48 -23.55 11.97
N GLU A 231 10.50 -24.15 10.80
CA GLU A 231 11.23 -23.63 9.65
C GLU A 231 10.33 -22.71 8.81
N GLY A 232 10.73 -21.45 8.62
CA GLY A 232 10.15 -20.52 7.66
C GLY A 232 11.03 -20.48 6.40
N THR A 233 10.44 -20.73 5.24
CA THR A 233 11.19 -20.83 3.96
C THR A 233 10.73 -19.79 2.96
N THR A 234 11.51 -19.56 1.90
CA THR A 234 11.24 -18.55 0.86
C THR A 234 10.05 -18.87 -0.07
N ILE A 235 9.40 -20.03 0.15
CA ILE A 235 8.30 -20.55 -0.68
C ILE A 235 7.01 -20.76 0.10
N ILE A 236 7.03 -20.65 1.43
CA ILE A 236 5.85 -20.75 2.29
C ILE A 236 5.55 -19.36 2.83
N ALA A 237 4.33 -18.87 2.57
CA ALA A 237 3.89 -17.58 3.07
C ALA A 237 3.78 -17.59 4.60
N LEU A 238 4.23 -16.53 5.27
CA LEU A 238 4.07 -16.39 6.72
C LEU A 238 2.65 -15.91 7.03
N SER A 239 2.24 -14.84 6.37
CA SER A 239 0.97 -14.13 6.44
C SER A 239 0.22 -14.24 5.13
N LYS A 240 -1.10 -14.15 5.21
CA LYS A 240 -1.98 -14.04 4.03
C LYS A 240 -3.03 -12.99 4.31
N LEU A 241 -3.12 -11.97 3.48
CA LEU A 241 -4.04 -10.85 3.66
C LEU A 241 -4.96 -10.71 2.44
N PRO A 242 -6.27 -10.51 2.64
CA PRO A 242 -7.17 -10.25 1.54
C PRO A 242 -6.97 -8.81 1.04
N VAL A 243 -6.92 -8.65 -0.28
CA VAL A 243 -6.98 -7.34 -0.94
C VAL A 243 -8.14 -7.38 -1.91
N GLN A 244 -9.28 -6.87 -1.46
CA GLN A 244 -10.55 -6.93 -2.16
C GLN A 244 -11.11 -5.54 -2.42
N PHE A 245 -11.48 -5.28 -3.66
CA PHE A 245 -12.08 -4.01 -4.09
C PHE A 245 -12.91 -4.21 -5.37
N VAL A 246 -13.69 -3.19 -5.74
CA VAL A 246 -14.45 -3.20 -7.00
C VAL A 246 -13.64 -2.50 -8.10
N LEU A 247 -13.45 -3.16 -9.22
CA LEU A 247 -13.05 -2.51 -10.46
C LEU A 247 -14.32 -2.17 -11.26
N LYS A 248 -14.47 -0.93 -11.69
CA LYS A 248 -15.51 -0.54 -12.65
C LYS A 248 -14.91 -0.34 -14.03
N VAL A 249 -15.37 -1.14 -14.99
CA VAL A 249 -15.07 -0.92 -16.40
C VAL A 249 -16.16 -0.01 -16.94
N ASP A 250 -15.79 1.24 -17.22
CA ASP A 250 -16.70 2.28 -17.69
C ASP A 250 -16.83 2.26 -19.21
N PRO A 251 -17.84 2.94 -19.79
CA PRO A 251 -17.92 3.14 -21.23
C PRO A 251 -16.64 3.72 -21.83
N GLU A 252 -16.44 3.46 -23.11
CA GLU A 252 -15.29 3.98 -23.84
C GLU A 252 -15.20 5.51 -23.78
N VAL A 253 -13.97 6.00 -23.77
CA VAL A 253 -13.66 7.43 -23.75
C VAL A 253 -13.04 7.84 -25.08
N PRO A 254 -13.28 9.07 -25.60
CA PRO A 254 -12.71 9.50 -26.87
C PRO A 254 -11.17 9.47 -26.92
N SER A 255 -10.50 9.60 -25.78
CA SER A 255 -9.05 9.47 -25.67
C SER A 255 -8.63 9.01 -24.27
N CYS A 256 -7.74 8.01 -24.23
CA CYS A 256 -7.12 7.50 -23.01
C CYS A 256 -5.91 8.33 -22.55
N MET A 257 -5.57 9.40 -23.27
CA MET A 257 -4.45 10.27 -22.90
C MET A 257 -4.75 10.96 -21.56
N GLU A 258 -3.88 10.72 -20.58
CA GLU A 258 -3.98 11.36 -19.28
C GLU A 258 -3.82 12.89 -19.41
N GLY A 259 -4.60 13.63 -18.64
CA GLY A 259 -4.67 15.09 -18.68
C GLY A 259 -5.75 15.63 -19.62
N LEU A 260 -6.43 14.77 -20.41
CA LEU A 260 -7.62 15.16 -21.18
C LEU A 260 -8.90 14.86 -20.41
N TYR A 261 -9.35 13.60 -20.44
CA TYR A 261 -10.53 13.11 -19.71
C TYR A 261 -10.14 12.43 -18.40
N LEU A 262 -9.07 11.64 -18.41
CA LEU A 262 -8.55 10.99 -17.20
C LEU A 262 -7.58 11.96 -16.53
N PRO A 263 -7.77 12.32 -15.25
CA PRO A 263 -6.86 13.26 -14.59
C PRO A 263 -5.42 12.76 -14.57
N LYS A 264 -4.48 13.67 -14.81
CA LYS A 264 -3.04 13.42 -14.72
C LYS A 264 -2.48 14.12 -13.50
N PHE A 265 -1.71 13.40 -12.70
CA PHE A 265 -1.01 14.02 -11.57
C PHE A 265 0.12 14.92 -12.04
N LEU A 266 0.27 16.05 -11.35
CA LEU A 266 1.32 17.04 -11.53
C LEU A 266 2.19 17.13 -10.27
N PRO A 267 3.45 17.57 -10.38
CA PRO A 267 4.22 18.02 -9.22
C PRO A 267 3.45 19.08 -8.42
N PRO A 268 3.55 19.12 -7.08
CA PRO A 268 4.45 18.32 -6.23
C PRO A 268 3.87 16.97 -5.77
N THR A 269 2.86 16.41 -6.44
CA THR A 269 2.28 15.11 -6.05
C THR A 269 3.36 14.04 -5.93
N PRO A 270 3.53 13.39 -4.77
CA PRO A 270 4.52 12.33 -4.62
C PRO A 270 4.29 11.19 -5.61
N ALA A 271 5.37 10.54 -6.03
CA ALA A 271 5.31 9.38 -6.93
C ALA A 271 4.64 8.19 -6.22
N ASN A 272 4.11 7.25 -7.01
CA ASN A 272 3.63 5.99 -6.45
C ASN A 272 4.77 5.27 -5.71
N ARG A 273 4.46 4.70 -4.54
CA ARG A 273 5.37 4.04 -3.59
C ARG A 273 6.41 4.97 -2.97
N ALA A 274 6.23 6.30 -3.03
CA ALA A 274 7.11 7.20 -2.30
C ALA A 274 6.98 6.97 -0.79
N GLN A 275 8.12 7.03 -0.11
CA GLN A 275 8.21 6.88 1.33
C GLN A 275 8.35 8.27 1.97
N LEU A 276 7.46 8.54 2.91
CA LEU A 276 7.42 9.75 3.70
C LEU A 276 7.63 9.40 5.17
N TYR A 277 8.17 10.35 5.92
CA TYR A 277 8.46 10.19 7.33
C TYR A 277 7.81 11.33 8.11
N THR A 278 7.33 11.01 9.31
CA THR A 278 6.88 12.01 10.27
C THR A 278 7.10 11.49 11.69
N SER A 279 7.21 12.42 12.64
CA SER A 279 7.31 12.09 14.06
C SER A 279 5.94 12.03 14.72
N VAL A 280 5.85 11.32 15.84
CA VAL A 280 4.67 11.32 16.71
C VAL A 280 4.25 12.76 17.02
N ASN A 281 2.94 13.05 16.93
CA ASN A 281 2.33 14.37 17.13
C ASN A 281 2.78 15.46 16.15
N GLN A 282 3.51 15.13 15.07
CA GLN A 282 3.80 16.08 14.00
C GLN A 282 2.92 15.84 12.78
N THR A 283 2.28 16.92 12.31
CA THR A 283 1.41 16.87 11.15
C THR A 283 2.24 16.82 9.86
N LEU A 284 2.08 15.74 9.11
CA LEU A 284 2.58 15.60 7.74
C LEU A 284 1.57 16.21 6.76
N GLU A 285 2.06 16.98 5.80
CA GLU A 285 1.26 17.48 4.67
C GLU A 285 1.67 16.80 3.36
N ILE A 286 0.67 16.26 2.66
CA ILE A 286 0.86 15.61 1.36
C ILE A 286 0.11 16.45 0.32
N ASN A 287 0.89 17.18 -0.48
CA ASN A 287 0.36 18.06 -1.52
C ASN A 287 0.10 17.27 -2.79
N ILE A 288 -1.13 17.34 -3.30
CA ILE A 288 -1.59 16.62 -4.48
C ILE A 288 -2.13 17.64 -5.49
N SER A 289 -1.63 17.57 -6.71
CA SER A 289 -2.04 18.40 -7.85
C SER A 289 -2.35 17.50 -9.02
N ALA A 290 -3.42 17.79 -9.75
CA ALA A 290 -3.78 17.10 -10.98
C ALA A 290 -4.42 18.06 -11.99
N GLU A 291 -4.39 17.68 -13.25
CA GLU A 291 -5.03 18.39 -14.35
C GLU A 291 -5.90 17.45 -15.20
N ALA A 292 -6.96 18.02 -15.76
CA ALA A 292 -7.75 17.44 -16.84
C ALA A 292 -8.30 18.60 -17.68
N ASN A 293 -8.17 18.52 -19.01
CA ASN A 293 -8.49 19.62 -19.91
C ASN A 293 -9.94 19.56 -20.44
N VAL A 294 -10.51 18.35 -20.55
CA VAL A 294 -11.85 18.14 -21.12
C VAL A 294 -12.89 17.86 -20.03
N SER A 295 -12.53 17.04 -19.05
CA SER A 295 -13.36 16.78 -17.87
C SER A 295 -13.02 17.73 -16.72
N MET A 296 -13.97 17.99 -15.84
CA MET A 296 -13.78 18.85 -14.66
C MET A 296 -13.34 18.03 -13.45
N ILE A 297 -12.22 18.38 -12.81
CA ILE A 297 -11.81 17.73 -11.55
C ILE A 297 -12.84 18.03 -10.46
N SER A 298 -13.31 16.97 -9.81
CA SER A 298 -14.39 17.01 -8.81
C SER A 298 -13.85 16.82 -7.39
N GLU A 299 -13.13 15.74 -7.13
CA GLU A 299 -12.64 15.40 -5.78
C GLU A 299 -11.38 14.53 -5.83
N LEU A 300 -10.66 14.50 -4.70
CA LEU A 300 -9.67 13.49 -4.40
C LEU A 300 -10.35 12.41 -3.57
N LEU A 301 -10.23 11.17 -4.03
CA LEU A 301 -10.69 9.98 -3.30
C LEU A 301 -9.46 9.34 -2.66
N PHE A 302 -9.55 8.91 -1.40
CA PHE A 302 -8.42 8.26 -0.74
C PHE A 302 -8.83 7.15 0.23
N SER A 303 -7.83 6.33 0.54
CA SER A 303 -7.83 5.30 1.57
C SER A 303 -6.54 5.43 2.39
N GLY A 304 -6.66 5.48 3.70
CA GLY A 304 -5.54 5.66 4.63
C GLY A 304 -6.03 5.62 6.07
N PRO A 305 -5.22 5.98 7.08
CA PRO A 305 -5.69 6.13 8.45
C PRO A 305 -6.95 7.02 8.54
N TYR A 306 -7.92 6.66 9.39
CA TYR A 306 -9.22 7.36 9.45
C TYR A 306 -9.11 8.84 9.84
N ASN A 307 -8.05 9.21 10.55
CA ASN A 307 -7.78 10.57 11.01
C ASN A 307 -6.97 11.39 10.00
N VAL A 308 -6.77 10.90 8.77
CA VAL A 308 -6.27 11.72 7.66
C VAL A 308 -7.37 12.73 7.27
N ASN A 309 -7.04 14.01 7.30
CA ASN A 309 -7.95 15.07 6.87
C ASN A 309 -7.61 15.55 5.46
N GLN A 310 -8.63 15.76 4.63
CA GLN A 310 -8.49 16.27 3.28
C GLN A 310 -9.01 17.71 3.19
N THR A 311 -8.24 18.57 2.54
CA THR A 311 -8.66 19.94 2.20
C THR A 311 -8.39 20.24 0.73
N THR A 312 -9.24 21.07 0.12
CA THR A 312 -9.06 21.54 -1.26
C THR A 312 -8.45 22.94 -1.23
N SER A 313 -7.32 23.13 -1.90
CA SER A 313 -6.60 24.43 -2.00
C SER A 313 -6.86 25.14 -3.34
N GLY A 314 -7.65 24.55 -4.23
CA GLY A 314 -8.01 25.08 -5.54
C GLY A 314 -8.45 23.96 -6.48
N THR A 315 -8.88 24.31 -7.70
CA THR A 315 -9.25 23.30 -8.70
C THR A 315 -8.08 22.36 -8.96
N GLY A 316 -8.30 21.06 -8.78
CA GLY A 316 -7.26 20.05 -8.96
C GLY A 316 -6.14 20.06 -7.92
N ARG A 317 -6.25 20.82 -6.82
CA ARG A 317 -5.22 20.93 -5.78
C ARG A 317 -5.79 20.53 -4.43
N PHE A 318 -5.23 19.49 -3.84
CA PHE A 318 -5.66 18.88 -2.59
C PHE A 318 -4.49 18.75 -1.63
N ILE A 319 -4.78 18.78 -0.34
CA ILE A 319 -3.80 18.55 0.72
C ILE A 319 -4.38 17.52 1.69
N LEU A 320 -3.68 16.40 1.83
CA LEU A 320 -3.93 15.44 2.91
C LEU A 320 -3.05 15.80 4.11
N ARG A 321 -3.65 15.82 5.30
CA ARG A 321 -2.96 16.09 6.57
C ARG A 321 -3.14 14.92 7.51
N TRP A 322 -2.06 14.45 8.10
CA TRP A 322 -2.11 13.36 9.05
C TRP A 322 -1.15 13.60 10.21
N THR A 323 -1.62 13.32 11.42
CA THR A 323 -0.85 13.47 12.65
C THR A 323 -0.86 12.11 13.38
N PRO A 324 0.25 11.36 13.37
CA PRO A 324 0.31 10.07 14.04
C PRO A 324 0.30 10.23 15.56
N SER A 325 -0.32 9.25 16.21
CA SER A 325 -0.35 9.11 17.66
C SER A 325 0.88 8.34 18.18
N LYS A 326 1.08 8.34 19.51
CA LYS A 326 2.15 7.55 20.15
C LYS A 326 2.01 6.04 19.91
N GLY A 327 0.79 5.52 19.73
CA GLY A 327 0.55 4.10 19.48
C GLY A 327 1.02 3.62 18.11
N GLU A 328 1.31 4.57 17.21
CA GLU A 328 1.76 4.34 15.84
C GLU A 328 3.27 4.52 15.68
N ASP A 329 4.00 4.82 16.76
CA ASP A 329 5.46 4.96 16.72
C ASP A 329 6.12 3.66 16.23
N GLY A 330 7.02 3.78 15.25
CA GLY A 330 7.66 2.65 14.60
C GLY A 330 6.78 1.89 13.59
N GLU A 331 5.54 2.32 13.34
CA GLU A 331 4.66 1.73 12.32
C GLU A 331 4.77 2.45 10.98
N SER A 332 4.37 1.74 9.91
CA SER A 332 4.21 2.30 8.57
C SER A 332 2.76 2.20 8.14
N HIS A 333 2.21 3.29 7.60
CA HIS A 333 0.83 3.37 7.18
C HIS A 333 0.72 3.70 5.69
N PRO A 334 0.04 2.86 4.90
CA PRO A 334 -0.21 3.14 3.50
C PRO A 334 -1.31 4.19 3.33
N ILE A 335 -1.12 5.12 2.38
CA ILE A 335 -2.15 6.08 1.95
C ILE A 335 -2.26 6.00 0.42
N CYS A 336 -3.40 5.53 -0.08
CA CYS A 336 -3.69 5.43 -1.51
C CYS A 336 -4.75 6.43 -1.95
N PHE A 337 -4.60 7.02 -3.13
CA PHE A 337 -5.53 8.01 -3.65
C PHE A 337 -5.61 8.01 -5.19
N VAL A 338 -6.75 8.49 -5.67
CA VAL A 338 -7.03 8.82 -7.09
C VAL A 338 -7.71 10.17 -7.16
N VAL A 339 -7.50 10.92 -8.24
CA VAL A 339 -8.28 12.12 -8.54
C VAL A 339 -9.42 11.75 -9.46
N GLN A 340 -10.63 12.18 -9.10
CA GLN A 340 -11.84 11.97 -9.89
C GLN A 340 -12.18 13.24 -10.66
N ALA A 341 -12.37 13.11 -11.97
CA ALA A 341 -12.98 14.13 -12.80
C ALA A 341 -14.31 13.66 -13.38
N VAL A 342 -15.15 14.61 -13.77
CA VAL A 342 -16.49 14.37 -14.29
C VAL A 342 -16.69 15.16 -15.58
N LEU A 343 -17.29 14.52 -16.58
CA LEU A 343 -17.85 15.20 -17.74
C LEU A 343 -19.30 14.74 -17.90
N SER A 344 -20.24 15.68 -17.78
CA SER A 344 -21.67 15.39 -17.66
C SER A 344 -21.95 14.48 -16.46
N SER A 345 -22.17 13.18 -16.68
CA SER A 345 -22.41 12.16 -15.65
C SER A 345 -21.35 11.06 -15.63
N THR A 346 -20.39 11.08 -16.55
CA THR A 346 -19.30 10.09 -16.61
C THR A 346 -18.18 10.54 -15.69
N LYS A 347 -17.72 9.62 -14.82
CA LYS A 347 -16.57 9.85 -13.95
C LYS A 347 -15.32 9.21 -14.55
N TYR A 348 -14.18 9.84 -14.34
CA TYR A 348 -12.87 9.36 -14.77
C TYR A 348 -11.91 9.41 -13.60
N HIS A 349 -11.09 8.37 -13.46
CA HIS A 349 -10.05 8.32 -12.43
C HIS A 349 -8.67 8.54 -13.05
N SER A 350 -7.78 9.16 -12.28
CA SER A 350 -6.34 9.14 -12.56
C SER A 350 -5.75 7.73 -12.43
N GLU A 351 -4.44 7.58 -12.68
CA GLU A 351 -3.72 6.45 -12.10
C GLU A 351 -3.90 6.36 -10.58
N LEU A 352 -3.71 5.17 -10.00
CA LEU A 352 -3.66 4.97 -8.56
C LEU A 352 -2.27 5.32 -8.03
N ARG A 353 -2.21 6.20 -7.02
CA ARG A 353 -0.98 6.47 -6.27
C ARG A 353 -1.14 6.07 -4.83
N CYS A 354 -0.11 5.40 -4.32
CA CYS A 354 -0.05 4.96 -2.93
C CYS A 354 1.29 5.35 -2.32
N LEU A 355 1.27 5.85 -1.09
CA LEU A 355 2.44 6.31 -0.35
C LEU A 355 2.61 5.46 0.90
N ILE A 356 3.85 5.37 1.37
CA ILE A 356 4.18 4.75 2.66
C ILE A 356 4.52 5.90 3.61
N VAL A 357 3.79 6.03 4.71
CA VAL A 357 4.15 6.99 5.77
C VAL A 357 4.67 6.23 6.98
N SER A 358 5.97 6.33 7.24
CA SER A 358 6.60 5.73 8.42
C SER A 358 6.63 6.73 9.58
N VAL A 359 6.22 6.28 10.76
CA VAL A 359 6.24 7.08 11.99
C VAL A 359 7.52 6.80 12.76
N GLY A 360 8.26 7.87 13.06
CA GLY A 360 9.56 7.80 13.73
C GLY A 360 10.63 8.53 12.93
N ASN A 361 11.88 8.40 13.37
CA ASN A 361 12.99 9.04 12.69
C ASN A 361 13.25 8.38 11.34
N GLU A 362 13.52 9.19 10.33
CA GLU A 362 14.10 8.70 9.07
C GLU A 362 15.37 7.90 9.41
N PRO A 363 15.56 6.68 8.87
CA PRO A 363 16.77 5.92 9.11
C PRO A 363 17.95 6.78 8.70
N SER A 364 18.76 7.19 9.69
CA SER A 364 19.97 7.95 9.42
C SER A 364 20.86 7.11 8.52
N SER A 365 21.34 7.69 7.42
CA SER A 365 22.20 7.02 6.44
C SER A 365 23.60 6.65 6.99
N ASN A 366 23.78 6.54 8.31
CA ASN A 366 25.06 6.42 9.01
C ASN A 366 25.12 5.21 9.97
N ALA A 367 24.46 4.10 9.65
CA ALA A 367 24.64 2.84 10.37
C ALA A 367 25.24 1.77 9.44
N THR A 368 26.46 1.98 8.96
CA THR A 368 27.29 0.86 8.50
C THR A 368 27.84 0.18 9.74
N ALA A 369 27.36 -1.04 9.98
CA ALA A 369 27.78 -1.90 11.06
C ALA A 369 29.31 -2.12 11.06
N THR A 370 29.97 -1.62 12.09
CA THR A 370 31.34 -2.03 12.44
C THR A 370 31.24 -3.37 13.17
N ALA A 371 31.58 -4.45 12.48
CA ALA A 371 31.93 -5.71 13.12
C ALA A 371 33.21 -6.25 12.47
N THR A 372 34.35 -5.90 13.05
CA THR A 372 35.61 -6.60 12.82
C THR A 372 36.30 -6.90 14.16
N PRO A 373 36.96 -8.06 14.32
CA PRO A 373 37.42 -8.55 15.61
C PRO A 373 38.64 -7.77 16.12
N GLN A 374 38.64 -7.41 17.40
CA GLN A 374 39.77 -6.78 18.09
C GLN A 374 40.98 -7.73 18.16
N VAL A 375 42.14 -7.24 17.72
CA VAL A 375 43.47 -7.70 18.15
C VAL A 375 44.13 -6.53 18.89
N PRO A 376 44.69 -6.71 20.10
CA PRO A 376 45.21 -5.61 20.90
C PRO A 376 46.65 -5.29 20.51
N ILE A 377 46.95 -4.03 20.18
CA ILE A 377 48.32 -3.51 20.11
C ILE A 377 48.40 -2.17 20.84
N THR A 378 49.37 -2.11 21.74
CA THR A 378 49.73 -1.04 22.67
C THR A 378 50.49 0.13 22.04
N SER A 379 50.19 1.34 22.54
CA SER A 379 51.02 2.57 22.65
C SER A 379 51.33 3.40 21.38
N PRO A 380 51.74 4.69 21.52
CA PRO A 380 51.34 5.71 22.50
C PRO A 380 50.87 7.03 21.82
N ALA A 381 50.20 7.87 22.62
CA ALA A 381 49.65 9.16 22.25
C ALA A 381 50.70 10.12 21.65
N THR A 382 50.38 10.73 20.50
CA THR A 382 51.01 11.97 20.04
C THR A 382 49.92 12.97 19.69
N THR A 383 49.87 14.03 20.48
CA THR A 383 49.05 15.22 20.30
C THR A 383 49.45 15.98 19.04
N THR A 384 48.54 16.14 18.09
CA THR A 384 48.64 17.13 17.02
C THR A 384 47.41 18.02 17.02
N LYS A 385 47.71 19.33 17.02
CA LYS A 385 46.79 20.45 17.19
C LYS A 385 45.79 20.54 16.05
N THR A 386 44.53 20.74 16.41
CA THR A 386 43.41 21.13 15.56
C THR A 386 43.71 22.46 14.83
N PRO A 387 43.60 22.53 13.49
CA PRO A 387 43.36 23.79 12.80
C PRO A 387 41.84 24.02 12.67
N ALA A 388 41.46 25.29 12.78
CA ALA A 388 40.10 25.79 12.83
C ALA A 388 39.17 25.26 11.72
N ALA A 389 37.92 25.02 12.10
CA ALA A 389 36.84 24.61 11.21
C ALA A 389 36.60 25.65 10.10
N SER A 390 36.95 25.28 8.88
CA SER A 390 36.29 25.83 7.69
C SER A 390 34.92 25.16 7.60
N ASN A 391 33.84 25.94 7.53
CA ASN A 391 32.47 25.43 7.31
C ASN A 391 32.32 24.91 5.86
N GLN A 392 33.06 23.86 5.50
CA GLN A 392 32.82 23.10 4.28
C GLN A 392 31.66 22.14 4.54
N ILE A 393 30.48 22.50 4.03
CA ILE A 393 29.33 21.60 3.97
C ILE A 393 29.56 20.66 2.78
N VAL A 394 29.79 19.38 3.05
CA VAL A 394 29.85 18.34 2.03
C VAL A 394 28.48 17.67 1.96
N ILE A 395 27.83 17.74 0.80
CA ILE A 395 26.53 17.11 0.55
C ILE A 395 26.76 15.89 -0.33
N GLY A 396 26.38 14.70 0.16
CA GLY A 396 26.37 13.49 -0.64
C GLY A 396 25.11 13.42 -1.49
N LEU A 397 25.25 13.39 -2.82
CA LEU A 397 24.13 13.26 -3.75
C LEU A 397 24.20 11.90 -4.44
N ARG A 398 23.18 11.05 -4.25
CA ARG A 398 23.04 9.80 -4.98
C ARG A 398 22.12 10.01 -6.18
N VAL A 399 22.69 9.97 -7.38
CA VAL A 399 21.96 10.17 -8.64
C VAL A 399 21.99 8.89 -9.46
N ARG A 400 20.85 8.54 -10.08
CA ARG A 400 20.79 7.48 -11.09
C ARG A 400 20.77 8.14 -12.48
N ILE A 401 21.80 7.88 -13.28
CA ILE A 401 21.91 8.38 -14.65
C ILE A 401 21.42 7.28 -15.60
N SER A 402 20.60 7.66 -16.58
CA SER A 402 20.19 6.78 -17.68
C SER A 402 20.62 7.42 -18.99
N SER A 403 21.27 6.65 -19.86
CA SER A 403 21.76 7.11 -21.16
C SER A 403 21.23 6.21 -22.26
N LEU A 404 20.97 6.78 -23.45
CA LEU A 404 20.60 6.03 -24.65
C LEU A 404 21.79 5.31 -25.30
N SER A 405 23.01 5.65 -24.88
CA SER A 405 24.27 5.08 -25.35
C SER A 405 25.18 4.70 -24.17
N PRO A 406 26.07 3.70 -24.32
CA PRO A 406 27.06 3.37 -23.29
C PRO A 406 27.91 4.61 -22.95
N LEU A 407 28.11 4.88 -21.66
CA LEU A 407 28.93 5.99 -21.19
C LEU A 407 30.33 5.49 -20.82
N SER A 408 31.37 6.18 -21.26
CA SER A 408 32.74 5.97 -20.77
C SER A 408 33.00 6.76 -19.47
N ASP A 409 34.08 6.41 -18.77
CA ASP A 409 34.55 7.15 -17.60
C ASP A 409 34.81 8.65 -17.90
N ASP A 410 35.27 8.95 -19.12
CA ASP A 410 35.54 10.32 -19.57
C ASP A 410 34.24 11.07 -19.88
N ASP A 411 33.22 10.40 -20.44
CA ASP A 411 31.89 10.97 -20.63
C ASP A 411 31.25 11.32 -19.29
N ILE A 412 31.44 10.47 -18.28
CA ILE A 412 30.88 10.70 -16.96
C ILE A 412 31.59 11.85 -16.25
N ARG A 413 32.93 11.90 -16.31
CA ARG A 413 33.71 12.98 -15.68
C ARG A 413 33.50 14.35 -16.32
N ASN A 414 33.39 14.42 -17.65
CA ASN A 414 33.41 15.69 -18.35
C ASN A 414 32.02 16.16 -18.81
N ILE A 415 31.15 15.24 -19.22
CA ILE A 415 29.83 15.59 -19.79
C ILE A 415 28.76 15.52 -18.71
N VAL A 416 28.65 14.38 -18.02
CA VAL A 416 27.57 14.14 -17.06
C VAL A 416 27.71 15.03 -15.83
N ILE A 417 28.92 15.16 -15.27
CA ILE A 417 29.15 16.05 -14.12
C ILE A 417 28.85 17.51 -14.47
N GLN A 418 29.21 17.96 -15.68
CA GLN A 418 28.93 19.34 -16.10
C GLN A 418 27.42 19.59 -16.27
N GLN A 419 26.70 18.69 -16.94
CA GLN A 419 25.23 18.79 -17.05
C GLN A 419 24.54 18.78 -15.70
N LEU A 420 25.03 17.96 -14.76
CA LEU A 420 24.50 17.93 -13.40
C LEU A 420 24.75 19.27 -12.69
N LYS A 421 25.95 19.85 -12.87
CA LYS A 421 26.29 21.16 -12.31
C LYS A 421 25.36 22.25 -12.85
N ASP A 422 25.15 22.32 -14.15
CA ASP A 422 24.28 23.30 -14.80
C ASP A 422 22.82 23.18 -14.32
N GLU A 423 22.32 21.95 -14.11
CA GLU A 423 20.96 21.72 -13.60
C GLU A 423 20.83 22.11 -12.11
N LEU A 424 21.86 21.89 -11.31
CA LEU A 424 21.89 22.31 -9.90
C LEU A 424 21.91 23.84 -9.78
N GLU A 425 22.67 24.51 -10.64
CA GLU A 425 22.65 25.98 -10.76
C GLU A 425 21.25 26.47 -11.19
N ARG A 426 20.64 25.84 -12.20
CA ARG A 426 19.26 26.15 -12.63
C ARG A 426 18.23 25.98 -11.51
N ARG A 427 18.47 25.07 -10.56
CA ARG A 427 17.62 24.83 -9.39
C ARG A 427 17.95 25.71 -8.18
N GLY A 428 18.89 26.65 -8.34
CA GLY A 428 19.17 27.69 -7.34
C GLY A 428 20.35 27.38 -6.42
N ILE A 429 21.21 26.41 -6.73
CA ILE A 429 22.46 26.22 -5.99
C ILE A 429 23.45 27.35 -6.35
N PRO A 430 24.09 28.03 -5.36
CA PRO A 430 25.05 29.10 -5.62
C PRO A 430 26.27 28.62 -6.42
N LEU A 431 26.78 29.43 -7.36
CA LEU A 431 27.89 29.10 -8.28
C LEU A 431 29.23 28.66 -7.65
N ASN A 432 29.36 28.69 -6.33
CA ASN A 432 30.62 28.45 -5.61
C ASN A 432 30.72 27.04 -5.00
N PHE A 433 30.25 26.00 -5.70
CA PHE A 433 30.38 24.61 -5.27
C PHE A 433 31.26 23.80 -6.24
N THR A 434 31.99 22.84 -5.66
CA THR A 434 32.75 21.84 -6.41
C THR A 434 31.95 20.55 -6.41
N LEU A 435 31.72 19.98 -7.59
CA LEU A 435 31.09 18.67 -7.76
C LEU A 435 32.15 17.68 -8.24
N SER A 436 32.35 16.59 -7.49
CA SER A 436 33.25 15.51 -7.86
C SER A 436 32.55 14.16 -7.68
N SER A 437 32.84 13.21 -8.57
CA SER A 437 32.40 11.82 -8.40
C SER A 437 33.31 11.11 -7.39
N VAL A 438 32.72 10.29 -6.51
CA VAL A 438 33.45 9.48 -5.53
C VAL A 438 33.20 8.01 -5.85
N GLY A 439 34.22 7.34 -6.36
CA GLY A 439 34.20 5.92 -6.76
C GLY A 439 34.79 5.69 -8.14
N ARG A 440 35.27 4.47 -8.40
CA ARG A 440 35.37 4.01 -9.79
C ARG A 440 33.94 3.90 -10.32
N VAL A 441 33.71 4.54 -11.45
CA VAL A 441 32.47 4.45 -12.21
C VAL A 441 32.28 3.02 -12.70
#